data_AF-A0A815KL58-F1
#
_entry.id   AF-A0A815KL58-F1
#
_cell.length_a   1.000
_cell.length_b   1.000
_cell.length_c   1.000
_cell.angle_alpha   90.00
_cell.angle_beta   90.00
_cell.angle_gamma   90.00
#
_symmetry.space_group_name_H-M   'P 1'
#
loop_
_entity.id
_entity.type
_entity.pdbx_description
1 polymer ?
#
loop_
_entity_poly.entity_id
_entity_poly.type
_entity_poly.pdbx_seq_one_letter_code
_entity_poly.pdbx_strand_id
1 'polypeptide(L)'
;MPGENEWNEDLFGCCNDCGSCCYGFCCTPCLFGSNANKISGKNCFLMCCAYGLLANCYLCFIPHMMERQKMREKYNLKENPSCGDLLTTLCCGPCALCQEAREMKGRDAQPKVAFKAGEGPPVVSQPM
;
A
#
# COMPACT_ATOMS: atom_id res chain seq x y z
N MET A 1 -9.64 4.81 -17.45
CA MET A 1 -8.45 4.03 -17.87
C MET A 1 -8.09 3.16 -16.67
N PRO A 2 -8.08 1.83 -16.78
CA PRO A 2 -7.63 1.00 -15.66
C PRO A 2 -6.15 1.30 -15.42
N GLY A 3 -5.75 1.51 -14.16
CA GLY A 3 -4.36 1.77 -13.80
C GLY A 3 -3.40 0.72 -14.37
N GLU A 4 -2.23 1.16 -14.82
CA GLU A 4 -1.27 0.34 -15.58
C GLU A 4 -0.38 -0.52 -14.67
N ASN A 5 -0.26 -0.19 -13.39
CA ASN A 5 0.64 -0.86 -12.44
C ASN A 5 -0.10 -1.78 -11.46
N GLU A 6 0.50 -2.91 -11.11
CA GLU A 6 0.01 -3.78 -10.03
C GLU A 6 0.68 -3.43 -8.68
N TRP A 7 0.09 -3.90 -7.58
CA TRP A 7 0.74 -3.86 -6.27
C TRP A 7 1.98 -4.77 -6.33
N ASN A 8 3.14 -4.27 -5.89
CA ASN A 8 4.35 -5.08 -5.81
C ASN A 8 4.35 -5.94 -4.54
N GLU A 9 3.61 -5.50 -3.53
CA GLU A 9 3.54 -6.14 -2.23
C GLU A 9 2.25 -6.94 -2.07
N ASP A 10 2.37 -8.17 -1.56
CA ASP A 10 1.22 -9.00 -1.21
C ASP A 10 0.49 -8.46 0.02
N LEU A 11 -0.83 -8.61 0.06
CA LEU A 11 -1.66 -8.17 1.19
C LEU A 11 -1.24 -8.83 2.51
N PHE A 12 -0.96 -10.13 2.47
CA PHE A 12 -0.56 -10.93 3.64
C PHE A 12 0.95 -11.06 3.80
N GLY A 13 1.75 -10.26 3.08
CA GLY A 13 3.21 -10.26 3.23
C GLY A 13 3.65 -9.98 4.68
N CYS A 14 2.84 -9.30 5.49
CA CYS A 14 3.10 -9.12 6.93
C CYS A 14 2.92 -10.39 7.77
N CYS A 15 2.12 -11.36 7.32
CA CYS A 15 1.92 -12.62 8.04
C CYS A 15 3.10 -13.58 7.90
N ASN A 16 3.98 -13.34 6.92
CA ASN A 16 5.23 -14.09 6.77
C ASN A 16 6.28 -13.70 7.85
N ASP A 17 6.05 -12.58 8.54
CA ASP A 17 6.77 -12.15 9.74
C ASP A 17 5.75 -11.78 10.83
N CYS A 18 5.32 -12.77 11.62
CA CYS A 18 4.37 -12.60 12.71
C CYS A 18 4.72 -11.44 13.66
N GLY A 19 6.00 -11.11 13.84
CA GLY A 19 6.43 -9.98 14.67
C GLY A 19 6.00 -8.62 14.10
N SER A 20 6.16 -8.43 12.79
CA SER A 20 5.68 -7.24 12.07
C SER A 20 4.15 -7.17 12.02
N CYS A 21 3.47 -8.32 11.97
CA CYS A 21 2.01 -8.40 12.04
C CYS A 21 1.49 -7.95 13.42
N CYS A 22 2.09 -8.44 14.51
CA CYS A 22 1.73 -8.04 15.88
C CYS A 22 2.09 -6.57 16.18
N TYR A 23 3.20 -6.05 15.66
CA TYR A 23 3.57 -4.64 15.83
C TYR A 23 2.66 -3.70 15.03
N GLY A 24 2.30 -4.07 13.79
CA GLY A 24 1.31 -3.36 12.98
C GLY A 24 -0.09 -3.35 13.63
N PHE A 25 -0.45 -4.42 14.34
CA PHE A 25 -1.65 -4.50 15.16
C PHE A 25 -1.58 -3.64 16.45
N CYS A 26 -0.38 -3.48 17.03
CA CYS A 26 -0.18 -2.77 18.29
C CYS A 26 -0.37 -1.25 18.16
N CYS A 27 -0.12 -0.65 16.99
CA CYS A 27 -0.56 0.74 16.71
C CYS A 27 -0.99 0.94 15.25
N THR A 28 -2.06 0.26 14.84
CA THR A 28 -2.73 0.48 13.54
C THR A 28 -3.03 1.96 13.24
N PRO A 29 -3.50 2.78 14.21
CA PRO A 29 -3.75 4.21 13.96
C PRO A 29 -2.47 5.01 13.66
N CYS A 30 -1.36 4.69 14.33
CA CYS A 30 -0.06 5.33 14.07
C CYS A 30 0.43 5.00 12.65
N LEU A 31 0.28 3.73 12.24
CA LEU A 31 0.67 3.28 10.91
C LEU A 31 -0.14 4.00 9.83
N PHE A 32 -1.46 4.09 10.00
CA PHE A 32 -2.31 4.88 9.11
C PHE A 32 -1.89 6.35 9.06
N GLY A 33 -1.62 6.98 10.21
CA GLY A 33 -1.17 8.37 10.27
C GLY A 33 0.15 8.60 9.52
N SER A 34 1.10 7.69 9.67
CA SER A 34 2.38 7.71 8.94
C SER A 34 2.17 7.51 7.44
N ASN A 35 1.31 6.57 7.06
CA ASN A 35 0.97 6.33 5.65
C ASN A 35 0.33 7.57 5.02
N ALA A 36 -0.70 8.13 5.66
CA ALA A 36 -1.41 9.34 5.24
C ALA A 36 -0.46 10.55 5.11
N ASN A 37 0.54 10.65 6.00
CA ASN A 37 1.57 11.68 5.93
C ASN A 37 2.45 11.51 4.69
N LYS A 38 2.90 10.29 4.39
CA LYS A 38 3.75 10.01 3.22
C LYS A 38 2.99 10.14 1.89
N ILE A 39 1.75 9.68 1.83
CA ILE A 39 0.98 9.68 0.59
C ILE A 39 0.38 11.06 0.29
N SER A 40 -0.24 11.70 1.29
CA SER A 40 -1.03 12.92 1.14
C SER A 40 -0.44 14.15 1.82
N GLY A 41 0.70 14.05 2.50
CA GLY A 41 1.27 15.17 3.28
C GLY A 41 0.45 15.53 4.53
N LYS A 42 -0.51 14.70 4.94
CA LYS A 42 -1.40 14.96 6.07
C LYS A 42 -0.65 14.88 7.40
N ASN A 43 -1.09 15.63 8.42
CA ASN A 43 -0.45 15.55 9.74
C ASN A 43 -0.63 14.15 10.35
N CYS A 44 0.49 13.50 10.71
CA CYS A 44 0.51 12.13 11.21
C CYS A 44 -0.33 11.96 12.48
N PHE A 45 -0.17 12.86 13.46
CA PHE A 45 -0.91 12.82 14.72
C PHE A 45 -2.40 12.99 14.50
N LEU A 46 -2.81 13.96 13.67
CA LEU A 46 -4.21 14.20 13.36
C LEU A 46 -4.88 12.99 12.68
N MET A 47 -4.20 12.38 11.71
CA MET A 47 -4.71 11.19 11.01
C MET A 47 -4.75 9.96 11.92
N CYS A 48 -3.76 9.81 12.81
CA CYS A 48 -3.76 8.79 13.84
C CYS A 48 -4.95 8.93 14.78
N CYS A 49 -5.16 10.12 15.35
CA CYS A 49 -6.29 10.39 16.25
C CYS A 49 -7.64 10.23 15.52
N ALA A 50 -7.76 10.74 14.29
CA ALA A 50 -8.98 10.61 13.50
C ALA A 50 -9.31 9.13 13.20
N TYR A 51 -8.31 8.35 12.80
CA TYR A 51 -8.48 6.92 12.56
C TYR A 51 -8.87 6.18 13.84
N GLY A 52 -8.20 6.45 14.97
CA GLY A 52 -8.51 5.86 16.27
C GLY A 52 -9.93 6.20 16.75
N LEU A 53 -10.36 7.45 16.59
CA LEU A 53 -11.72 7.87 16.95
C LEU A 53 -12.77 7.18 16.07
N LEU A 54 -12.57 7.16 14.75
CA LEU A 54 -13.49 6.52 13.81
C LEU A 54 -13.51 4.99 13.93
N ALA A 55 -12.42 4.38 14.39
CA ALA A 55 -12.38 2.94 14.69
C ALA A 55 -13.37 2.56 15.79
N ASN A 56 -13.55 3.40 16.81
CA ASN A 56 -14.54 3.18 17.88
C ASN A 56 -15.99 3.20 17.35
N CYS A 57 -16.23 3.87 16.23
CA CYS A 57 -17.55 3.92 15.57
C CYS A 57 -17.68 2.93 14.41
N TYR A 58 -16.71 2.03 14.21
CA TYR A 58 -16.64 1.13 13.04
C TYR A 58 -16.59 1.85 11.68
N LEU A 59 -16.16 3.12 11.66
CA LEU A 59 -16.06 3.98 10.48
C LEU A 59 -14.64 4.19 9.97
N CYS A 60 -13.64 3.53 10.56
CA CYS A 60 -12.22 3.65 10.16
C CYS A 60 -11.94 3.19 8.71
N PHE A 61 -12.86 2.43 8.11
CA PHE A 61 -12.73 2.03 6.71
C PHE A 61 -12.85 3.21 5.75
N ILE A 62 -13.62 4.26 6.09
CA ILE A 62 -13.80 5.44 5.24
C ILE A 62 -12.47 6.16 4.98
N PRO A 63 -11.73 6.64 6.01
CA PRO A 63 -10.46 7.31 5.78
C PRO A 63 -9.38 6.39 5.19
N HIS A 64 -9.42 5.09 5.52
CA HIS A 64 -8.51 4.11 4.94
C HIS A 64 -8.71 3.97 3.43
N MET A 65 -9.95 3.78 2.99
CA MET A 65 -10.29 3.70 1.56
C MET A 65 -9.88 4.96 0.82
N MET A 66 -10.12 6.15 1.39
CA MET A 66 -9.72 7.42 0.78
C MET A 66 -8.20 7.52 0.55
N GLU A 67 -7.39 7.17 1.55
CA GLU A 67 -5.93 7.21 1.39
C GLU A 67 -5.44 6.11 0.45
N ARG A 68 -6.08 4.94 0.44
CA ARG A 68 -5.78 3.86 -0.51
C ARG A 68 -6.11 4.25 -1.95
N GLN A 69 -7.19 5.00 -2.18
CA GLN A 69 -7.49 5.55 -3.51
C GLN A 69 -6.39 6.52 -3.96
N LYS A 70 -5.92 7.41 -3.08
CA LYS A 70 -4.80 8.30 -3.39
C LYS A 70 -3.49 7.56 -3.64
N MET A 71 -3.23 6.45 -2.94
CA MET A 71 -2.12 5.55 -3.26
C MET A 71 -2.25 5.03 -4.70
N ARG A 72 -3.44 4.56 -5.09
CA ARG A 72 -3.70 4.08 -6.46
C ARG A 72 -3.50 5.19 -7.49
N GLU A 73 -3.99 6.39 -7.22
CA GLU A 73 -3.79 7.56 -8.09
C GLU A 73 -2.31 7.94 -8.21
N LYS A 74 -1.59 8.09 -7.09
CA LYS A 74 -0.17 8.52 -7.09
C LYS A 74 0.74 7.53 -7.81
N TYR A 75 0.48 6.23 -7.68
CA TYR A 75 1.31 5.18 -8.27
C TYR A 75 0.70 4.56 -9.54
N ASN A 76 -0.38 5.13 -10.08
CA ASN A 76 -1.13 4.62 -11.24
C ASN A 76 -1.45 3.12 -11.11
N LEU A 77 -1.91 2.69 -9.93
CA LEU A 77 -2.23 1.30 -9.65
C LEU A 77 -3.59 0.93 -10.25
N LYS A 78 -3.70 -0.31 -10.73
CA LYS A 78 -4.94 -0.90 -11.27
C LYS A 78 -6.09 -0.72 -10.29
N GLU A 79 -7.22 -0.25 -10.80
CA GLU A 79 -8.45 -0.13 -10.02
C GLU A 79 -8.91 -1.54 -9.62
N ASN A 80 -9.26 -1.70 -8.34
CA ASN A 80 -9.85 -2.94 -7.83
C ASN A 80 -11.38 -2.79 -7.94
N PRO A 81 -12.16 -3.81 -8.29
CA PRO A 81 -13.61 -3.76 -8.13
C PRO A 81 -13.95 -3.25 -6.73
N SER A 82 -14.86 -2.27 -6.63
CA SER A 82 -15.12 -1.43 -5.46
C SER A 82 -15.39 -2.20 -4.15
N CYS A 83 -15.70 -3.49 -4.24
CA CYS A 83 -15.91 -4.38 -3.10
C CYS A 83 -14.61 -4.98 -2.52
N GLY A 84 -13.56 -5.14 -3.34
CA GLY A 84 -12.29 -5.77 -2.92
C GLY A 84 -11.55 -4.94 -1.88
N ASP A 85 -11.54 -3.61 -2.04
CA ASP A 85 -10.89 -2.70 -1.09
C ASP A 85 -11.70 -2.57 0.22
N LEU A 86 -13.05 -2.62 0.13
CA LEU A 86 -13.94 -2.64 1.29
C LEU A 86 -13.73 -3.91 2.13
N LEU A 87 -13.73 -5.09 1.48
CA LEU A 87 -13.52 -6.38 2.15
C LEU A 87 -12.12 -6.47 2.75
N THR A 88 -11.11 -6.00 2.01
CA THR A 88 -9.73 -5.97 2.51
C THR A 88 -9.60 -5.09 3.76
N THR A 89 -10.28 -3.94 3.76
CA THR A 89 -10.24 -3.01 4.89
C THR A 89 -11.01 -3.52 6.10
N LEU A 90 -12.15 -4.17 5.90
CA LEU A 90 -12.99 -4.72 6.96
C LEU A 90 -12.43 -6.02 7.55
N CYS A 91 -11.95 -6.94 6.71
CA CYS A 91 -11.47 -8.25 7.17
C CYS A 91 -9.99 -8.22 7.57
N CYS A 92 -9.17 -7.34 6.99
CA CYS A 92 -7.71 -7.32 7.14
C CYS A 92 -7.12 -5.91 7.05
N GLY A 93 -7.76 -4.92 7.67
CA GLY A 93 -7.31 -3.52 7.68
C GLY A 93 -5.83 -3.31 8.05
N PRO A 94 -5.30 -3.93 9.12
CA PRO A 94 -3.89 -3.81 9.48
C PRO A 94 -2.94 -4.36 8.40
N CYS A 95 -3.27 -5.49 7.78
CA CYS A 95 -2.47 -6.07 6.71
C CYS A 95 -2.43 -5.16 5.48
N ALA A 96 -3.55 -4.51 5.15
CA ALA A 96 -3.61 -3.54 4.07
C ALA A 96 -2.75 -2.30 4.35
N LEU A 97 -2.77 -1.77 5.58
CA LEU A 97 -1.88 -0.66 5.95
C LEU A 97 -0.39 -1.06 5.91
N CYS A 98 -0.09 -2.30 6.28
CA CYS A 98 1.26 -2.85 6.14
C CYS A 98 1.66 -3.00 4.67
N GLN A 99 0.76 -3.48 3.81
CA GLN A 99 0.96 -3.55 2.36
C GLN A 99 1.27 -2.16 1.80
N GLU A 100 0.46 -1.15 2.13
CA GLU A 100 0.68 0.24 1.71
C GLU A 100 2.03 0.78 2.18
N ALA A 101 2.40 0.54 3.44
CA ALA A 101 3.67 0.99 4.00
C ALA A 101 4.87 0.38 3.28
N ARG A 102 4.79 -0.92 2.94
CA ARG A 102 5.83 -1.61 2.16
C ARG A 102 5.86 -1.10 0.72
N GLU A 103 4.70 -0.89 0.10
CA GLU A 103 4.59 -0.40 -1.26
C GLU A 103 5.26 0.98 -1.41
N MET A 104 4.97 1.91 -0.48
CA MET A 104 5.64 3.21 -0.43
C MET A 104 7.14 3.05 -0.26
N LYS A 105 7.58 2.25 0.71
CA LYS A 105 9.02 2.03 0.97
C LYS A 105 9.73 1.43 -0.24
N GLY A 106 9.12 0.43 -0.89
CA GLY A 106 9.67 -0.23 -2.07
C GLY A 106 9.79 0.72 -3.26
N ARG A 107 8.75 1.53 -3.53
CA ARG A 107 8.77 2.50 -4.63
C ARG A 107 9.68 3.70 -4.36
N ASP A 108 9.82 4.13 -3.11
CA ASP A 108 10.71 5.22 -2.72
C ASP A 108 12.19 4.78 -2.66
N ALA A 109 12.46 3.48 -2.44
CA ALA A 109 13.80 2.90 -2.42
C ALA A 109 14.33 2.52 -3.82
N GLN A 110 13.47 2.44 -4.83
CA GLN A 110 13.88 2.23 -6.21
C GLN A 110 14.42 3.55 -6.77
N PRO A 111 15.74 3.68 -7.05
CA PRO A 111 16.20 4.78 -7.89
C PRO A 111 15.47 4.65 -9.22
N LYS A 112 14.96 5.76 -9.79
CA LYS A 112 14.32 5.77 -11.11
C LYS A 112 15.21 5.01 -12.10
N VAL A 113 14.93 3.74 -12.35
CA VAL A 113 15.63 2.97 -13.39
C VAL A 113 15.15 3.62 -14.68
N ALA A 114 15.99 4.48 -15.24
CA ALA A 114 15.78 5.02 -16.56
C ALA A 114 15.64 3.83 -17.50
N PHE A 115 14.40 3.54 -17.91
CA PHE A 115 14.12 2.61 -18.98
C PHE A 115 14.80 3.16 -20.23
N LYS A 116 16.00 2.66 -20.52
CA LYS A 116 16.58 2.85 -21.84
C LYS A 116 15.75 1.99 -22.78
N ALA A 117 14.89 2.66 -23.53
CA ALA A 117 14.24 2.08 -24.68
C ALA A 117 15.33 1.55 -25.64
N GLY A 118 15.27 0.25 -25.94
CA GLY A 118 15.92 -0.32 -27.11
C GLY A 118 17.17 -1.14 -26.83
N GLU A 119 17.04 -2.28 -26.15
CA GLU A 119 17.87 -3.45 -26.45
C GLU A 119 16.95 -4.67 -26.47
N GLY A 120 16.84 -5.32 -27.63
CA GLY A 120 16.02 -6.52 -27.81
C GLY A 120 16.54 -7.70 -26.97
N PRO A 121 15.74 -8.77 -26.80
CA PRO A 121 16.15 -9.90 -25.98
C PRO A 121 17.44 -10.54 -26.53
N PRO A 122 18.38 -10.94 -25.66
CA PRO A 122 19.65 -11.52 -26.09
C PRO A 122 19.41 -12.88 -26.79
N VAL A 123 19.90 -13.00 -28.03
CA VAL A 123 20.00 -14.26 -28.76
C VAL A 123 21.00 -15.16 -28.04
N VAL A 124 20.50 -16.20 -27.37
CA VAL A 124 21.32 -17.29 -26.84
C VAL A 124 21.80 -18.12 -28.02
N SER A 125 23.10 -18.04 -28.32
CA SER A 125 23.76 -19.03 -29.17
C SER A 125 24.11 -20.25 -28.31
N GLN A 126 23.50 -21.39 -28.61
CA GLN A 126 23.92 -22.68 -28.05
C GLN A 126 25.14 -23.18 -28.84
N PRO A 127 26.20 -23.68 -28.17
CA PRO A 127 27.25 -24.40 -28.86
C PRO A 127 26.78 -25.81 -29.28
N MET A 128 27.39 -26.28 -30.37
CA MET A 128 27.11 -27.51 -31.12
C MET A 128 27.27 -28.80 -30.29
#